data_AF-A0A2S7USG7-F1
#
_entry.id   AF-A0A2S7USG7-F1
#
_cell.length_a   1.000
_cell.length_b   1.000
_cell.length_c   1.000
_cell.angle_alpha   90.00
_cell.angle_beta   90.00
_cell.angle_gamma   90.00
#
_symmetry.space_group_name_H-M   'P 1'
#
loop_
_entity.id
_entity.type
_entity.pdbx_description
1 polymer ?
#
loop_
_entity_poly.entity_id
_entity_poly.type
_entity_poly.pdbx_seq_one_letter_code
_entity_poly.pdbx_strand_id
1 'polypeptide(L)'
;MTDKYSMADFKLKTINELDQIQRISSAAKQAAMEEKPNSDSMNLDETERNIISYCESEVQQANDLVYDKFSVFKRMMTKATKAISSIQTIKSIPEVFRSEYQYNIRKNSSESKIIQGEFNLAKKDLYNFKTEHNLIRQEQSSTKPLLNWALVIAIVFAESILNASFFAKGSDLGLLGGVIQAFVIVMINVLVANLVVLLIRRRNISSLSSVKKTGYTFITGAMVFTTICFHFLVGHYRDALRIDFDNAYAFSVLNFSSSPFALIDFESYILVFMGLLFFALLIIDLYKIKDPYPGYSEISKKYYKIKDEFDSLNMILLDDENAMLSDMNKKIEMIKLEATDTYEEIQDIHIVMQKLENKYNGYLNSMQSLAVAAIRRYRSMNSDMRTTPSPEYFEHEIEFNPIRIEFEYADNKEKTALLESAIENLPVYEREAKDNLNKVVQELKDSAELLDNDTSESENI
;
A
#
# COMPACT_ATOMS: atom_id res chain seq x y z
N MET A 1 -25.07 -15.21 -24.90
CA MET A 1 -24.92 -14.62 -26.24
C MET A 1 -25.69 -13.30 -26.24
N THR A 2 -24.98 -12.26 -25.80
CA THR A 2 -25.46 -10.89 -25.67
C THR A 2 -25.74 -10.27 -27.04
N ASP A 3 -26.53 -9.19 -27.04
CA ASP A 3 -26.91 -8.25 -28.13
C ASP A 3 -25.81 -7.78 -29.12
N LYS A 4 -24.59 -8.35 -29.05
CA LYS A 4 -23.37 -7.97 -29.77
C LYS A 4 -23.55 -7.83 -31.29
N TYR A 5 -24.57 -8.46 -31.87
CA TYR A 5 -24.85 -8.44 -33.30
C TYR A 5 -26.35 -8.28 -33.60
N SER A 6 -27.05 -7.39 -32.89
CA SER A 6 -28.38 -6.96 -33.33
C SER A 6 -28.28 -6.43 -34.77
N MET A 7 -28.58 -7.31 -35.72
CA MET A 7 -28.50 -7.08 -37.15
C MET A 7 -29.52 -6.01 -37.51
N ALA A 8 -29.18 -5.11 -38.44
CA ALA A 8 -30.19 -4.24 -39.03
C ALA A 8 -31.31 -5.14 -39.60
N ASP A 9 -32.53 -4.93 -39.10
CA ASP A 9 -33.71 -5.62 -39.60
C ASP A 9 -34.38 -4.70 -40.62
N PHE A 10 -34.09 -4.95 -41.90
CA PHE A 10 -34.67 -4.21 -42.99
C PHE A 10 -36.12 -4.66 -43.18
N LYS A 11 -37.08 -3.81 -42.83
CA LYS A 11 -38.50 -4.16 -42.93
C LYS A 11 -38.92 -4.26 -44.39
N LEU A 12 -39.18 -5.49 -44.85
CA LEU A 12 -39.73 -5.75 -46.17
C LEU A 12 -41.23 -5.42 -46.19
N LYS A 13 -41.67 -4.67 -47.20
CA LYS A 13 -43.09 -4.39 -47.46
C LYS A 13 -43.55 -5.16 -48.69
N THR A 14 -44.76 -5.68 -48.63
CA THR A 14 -45.42 -6.36 -49.73
C THR A 14 -46.05 -5.36 -50.70
N ILE A 15 -46.32 -5.81 -51.93
CA ILE A 15 -47.01 -4.97 -52.93
C ILE A 15 -48.39 -4.51 -52.44
N ASN A 16 -49.09 -5.31 -51.64
CA ASN A 16 -50.40 -4.96 -51.10
C ASN A 16 -50.30 -3.87 -50.03
N GLU A 17 -49.28 -3.92 -49.18
CA GLU A 17 -49.01 -2.85 -48.21
C GLU A 17 -48.61 -1.57 -48.93
N LEU A 18 -47.76 -1.66 -49.96
CA LEU A 18 -47.40 -0.50 -50.76
C LEU A 18 -48.61 0.10 -51.50
N ASP A 19 -49.49 -0.75 -52.05
CA ASP A 19 -50.75 -0.35 -52.68
C ASP A 19 -51.68 0.38 -51.70
N GLN A 20 -51.74 -0.05 -50.44
CA GLN A 20 -52.50 0.66 -49.40
C GLN A 20 -51.89 2.02 -49.04
N ILE A 21 -50.55 2.09 -48.93
CA ILE A 21 -49.83 3.31 -48.56
C ILE A 21 -49.91 4.36 -49.68
N GLN A 22 -49.57 3.95 -50.91
CA GLN A 22 -49.51 4.84 -52.08
C GLN A 22 -50.83 4.91 -52.86
N ARG A 23 -51.86 4.17 -52.42
CA ARG A 23 -53.19 4.15 -53.04
C ARG A 23 -53.15 3.79 -54.53
N ILE A 24 -52.25 2.89 -54.92
CA ILE A 24 -51.86 2.62 -56.31
C ILE A 24 -53.08 2.22 -57.15
N SER A 25 -53.86 1.25 -56.68
CA SER A 25 -55.02 0.71 -57.39
C SER A 25 -56.12 1.75 -57.59
N SER A 26 -56.33 2.64 -56.60
CA SER A 26 -57.29 3.75 -56.72
C SER A 26 -56.77 4.86 -57.63
N ALA A 27 -55.48 5.20 -57.55
CA ALA A 27 -54.85 6.19 -58.41
C ALA A 27 -54.86 5.75 -59.88
N ALA A 28 -54.60 4.47 -60.15
CA ALA A 28 -54.67 3.91 -61.50
C ALA A 28 -56.07 4.04 -62.12
N LYS A 29 -57.13 3.74 -61.35
CA LYS A 29 -58.53 3.89 -61.77
C LYS A 29 -58.89 5.33 -62.09
N GLN A 30 -58.52 6.24 -61.20
CA GLN A 30 -58.79 7.66 -61.38
C GLN A 30 -58.04 8.21 -62.60
N ALA A 31 -56.75 7.90 -62.72
CA ALA A 31 -55.92 8.30 -63.86
C ALA A 31 -56.47 7.75 -65.18
N ALA A 32 -56.96 6.50 -65.21
CA ALA A 32 -57.59 5.91 -66.39
C ALA A 32 -58.86 6.65 -66.82
N MET A 33 -59.74 6.99 -65.86
CA MET A 33 -60.97 7.76 -66.11
C MET A 33 -60.68 9.19 -66.59
N GLU A 34 -59.59 9.79 -66.08
CA GLU A 34 -59.11 11.12 -66.50
C GLU A 34 -58.24 11.07 -67.77
N GLU A 35 -58.02 9.89 -68.35
CA GLU A 35 -57.12 9.64 -69.47
C GLU A 35 -55.69 10.17 -69.28
N LYS A 36 -55.22 10.17 -68.02
CA LYS A 36 -53.87 10.55 -67.63
C LYS A 36 -52.97 9.32 -67.44
N PRO A 37 -51.69 9.42 -67.80
CA PRO A 37 -51.09 10.47 -68.62
C PRO A 37 -51.59 10.38 -70.07
N ASN A 38 -51.53 11.50 -70.81
CA ASN A 38 -51.93 11.55 -72.21
C ASN A 38 -51.13 10.53 -73.04
N SER A 39 -51.71 10.03 -74.13
CA SER A 39 -51.08 9.03 -75.01
C SER A 39 -49.76 9.48 -75.64
N ASP A 40 -49.52 10.78 -75.74
CA ASP A 40 -48.27 11.39 -76.25
C ASP A 40 -47.25 11.74 -75.15
N SER A 41 -47.57 11.47 -73.88
CA SER A 41 -46.64 11.71 -72.77
C SER A 41 -45.41 10.83 -72.91
N MET A 42 -44.24 11.42 -72.65
CA MET A 42 -42.95 10.72 -72.63
C MET A 42 -42.37 10.59 -71.21
N ASN A 43 -43.06 11.14 -70.21
CA ASN A 43 -42.58 11.21 -68.83
C ASN A 43 -43.52 10.46 -67.90
N LEU A 44 -42.92 9.90 -66.84
CA LEU A 44 -43.64 9.29 -65.71
C LEU A 44 -44.70 10.24 -65.17
N ASP A 45 -45.84 9.71 -64.75
CA ASP A 45 -46.84 10.52 -64.06
C ASP A 45 -46.56 10.70 -62.56
N GLU A 46 -47.45 11.40 -61.87
CA GLU A 46 -47.30 11.69 -60.44
C GLU A 46 -47.33 10.43 -59.59
N THR A 47 -48.17 9.45 -59.90
CA THR A 47 -48.28 8.20 -59.13
C THR A 47 -47.02 7.37 -59.29
N GLU A 48 -46.51 7.24 -60.52
CA GLU A 48 -45.25 6.55 -60.79
C GLU A 48 -44.08 7.21 -60.06
N ARG A 49 -43.97 8.54 -60.12
CA ARG A 49 -42.95 9.29 -59.36
C ARG A 49 -43.08 9.09 -57.85
N ASN A 50 -44.30 9.07 -57.31
CA ASN A 50 -44.53 8.85 -55.88
C ASN A 50 -44.13 7.43 -55.45
N ILE A 51 -44.38 6.42 -56.28
CA ILE A 51 -43.93 5.04 -56.03
C ILE A 51 -42.40 4.97 -56.01
N ILE A 52 -41.71 5.56 -57.00
CA ILE A 52 -40.25 5.61 -57.06
C ILE A 52 -39.70 6.33 -55.83
N SER A 53 -40.17 7.56 -55.56
CA SER A 53 -39.72 8.39 -54.45
C SER A 53 -39.91 7.71 -53.09
N TYR A 54 -41.01 6.99 -52.91
CA TYR A 54 -41.22 6.19 -51.71
C TYR A 54 -40.19 5.06 -51.58
N CYS A 55 -39.97 4.28 -52.63
CA CYS A 55 -39.00 3.19 -52.60
C CYS A 55 -37.57 3.71 -52.39
N GLU A 56 -37.22 4.84 -53.00
CA GLU A 56 -35.95 5.54 -52.75
C GLU A 56 -35.82 5.99 -51.29
N SER A 57 -36.89 6.52 -50.69
CA SER A 57 -36.88 6.93 -49.27
C SER A 57 -36.69 5.74 -48.31
N GLU A 58 -37.22 4.56 -48.64
CA GLU A 58 -37.03 3.34 -47.87
C GLU A 58 -35.60 2.78 -48.03
N VAL A 59 -35.01 2.93 -49.22
CA VAL A 59 -33.58 2.63 -49.43
C VAL A 59 -32.71 3.61 -48.66
N GLN A 60 -33.05 4.90 -48.62
CA GLN A 60 -32.31 5.88 -47.84
C GLN A 60 -32.36 5.58 -46.34
N GLN A 61 -33.50 5.17 -45.79
CA GLN A 61 -33.58 4.71 -44.40
C GLN A 61 -32.70 3.48 -44.14
N ALA A 62 -32.62 2.54 -45.10
CA ALA A 62 -31.70 1.40 -44.99
C ALA A 62 -30.23 1.83 -45.06
N ASN A 63 -29.90 2.85 -45.88
CA ASN A 63 -28.58 3.44 -45.95
C ASN A 63 -28.17 4.03 -44.59
N ASP A 64 -29.05 4.79 -43.95
CA ASP A 64 -28.80 5.39 -42.64
C ASP A 64 -28.49 4.30 -41.58
N LEU A 65 -29.24 3.19 -41.58
CA LEU A 65 -28.97 2.05 -40.69
C LEU A 65 -27.61 1.39 -40.94
N VAL A 66 -27.19 1.28 -42.21
CA VAL A 66 -25.86 0.74 -42.55
C VAL A 66 -24.76 1.70 -42.08
N TYR A 67 -24.92 3.01 -42.27
CA TYR A 67 -23.98 4.02 -41.76
C TYR A 67 -23.83 3.98 -40.25
N ASP A 68 -24.94 3.80 -39.51
CA ASP A 68 -24.91 3.63 -38.06
C ASP A 68 -24.05 2.43 -37.66
N LYS A 69 -24.17 1.30 -38.37
CA LYS A 69 -23.32 0.11 -38.14
C LYS A 69 -21.85 0.36 -38.50
N PHE A 70 -21.57 1.06 -39.59
CA PHE A 70 -20.19 1.45 -39.94
C PHE A 70 -19.55 2.31 -38.85
N SER A 71 -20.32 3.19 -38.20
CA SER A 71 -19.83 3.97 -37.05
C SER A 71 -19.39 3.07 -35.88
N VAL A 72 -20.13 1.98 -35.63
CA VAL A 72 -19.80 0.99 -34.59
C VAL A 72 -18.50 0.27 -34.96
N PHE A 73 -18.38 -0.23 -36.19
CA PHE A 73 -17.18 -0.90 -36.66
C PHE A 73 -15.95 0.00 -36.60
N LYS A 74 -16.08 1.27 -36.97
CA LYS A 74 -15.00 2.26 -36.87
C LYS A 74 -14.54 2.46 -35.42
N ARG A 75 -15.46 2.53 -34.46
CA ARG A 75 -15.11 2.59 -33.02
C ARG A 75 -14.39 1.35 -32.56
N MET A 76 -14.82 0.16 -32.99
CA MET A 76 -14.14 -1.11 -32.71
C MET A 76 -12.72 -1.11 -33.28
N MET A 77 -12.52 -0.66 -34.52
CA MET A 77 -11.18 -0.54 -35.12
C MET A 77 -10.27 0.43 -34.36
N THR A 78 -10.82 1.51 -33.83
CA THR A 78 -10.06 2.44 -32.98
C THR A 78 -9.65 1.76 -31.66
N LYS A 79 -10.52 0.94 -31.06
CA LYS A 79 -10.15 0.11 -29.91
C LYS A 79 -9.02 -0.87 -30.26
N ALA A 80 -9.11 -1.55 -31.41
CA ALA A 80 -8.06 -2.47 -31.87
C ALA A 80 -6.70 -1.76 -31.99
N THR A 81 -6.66 -0.59 -32.65
CA THR A 81 -5.42 0.21 -32.75
C THR A 81 -4.86 0.58 -31.38
N LYS A 82 -5.72 0.96 -30.43
CA LYS A 82 -5.32 1.30 -29.06
C LYS A 82 -4.83 0.07 -28.29
N ALA A 83 -5.44 -1.10 -28.49
CA ALA A 83 -4.98 -2.35 -27.91
C ALA A 83 -3.60 -2.74 -28.44
N ILE A 84 -3.38 -2.66 -29.76
CA ILE A 84 -2.07 -2.90 -30.39
C ILE A 84 -1.00 -1.98 -29.79
N SER A 85 -1.27 -0.68 -29.69
CA SER A 85 -0.32 0.27 -29.08
C SER A 85 -0.05 -0.06 -27.61
N SER A 86 -1.08 -0.47 -26.87
CA SER A 86 -0.96 -0.80 -25.45
C SER A 86 -0.09 -2.06 -25.24
N ILE A 87 -0.25 -3.08 -26.08
CA ILE A 87 0.63 -4.26 -26.10
C ILE A 87 2.08 -3.83 -26.35
N GLN A 88 2.34 -2.90 -27.28
CA GLN A 88 3.69 -2.40 -27.53
C GLN A 88 4.29 -1.69 -26.31
N THR A 89 3.48 -1.01 -25.49
CA THR A 89 3.97 -0.36 -24.25
C THR A 89 4.44 -1.35 -23.19
N ILE A 90 4.06 -2.63 -23.24
CA ILE A 90 4.60 -3.65 -22.31
C ILE A 90 6.13 -3.71 -22.38
N LYS A 91 6.71 -3.51 -23.57
CA LYS A 91 8.16 -3.51 -23.79
C LYS A 91 8.88 -2.37 -23.07
N SER A 92 8.20 -1.25 -22.81
CA SER A 92 8.80 -0.09 -22.11
C SER A 92 8.54 -0.10 -20.60
N ILE A 93 7.67 -0.97 -20.08
CA ILE A 93 7.38 -1.08 -18.64
C ILE A 93 8.67 -1.26 -17.80
N PRO A 94 9.63 -2.12 -18.18
CA PRO A 94 10.87 -2.26 -17.40
C PRO A 94 11.70 -0.97 -17.28
N GLU A 95 11.77 -0.17 -18.35
CA GLU A 95 12.51 1.11 -18.33
C GLU A 95 11.76 2.20 -17.54
N VAL A 96 10.42 2.18 -17.57
CA VAL A 96 9.60 3.04 -16.71
C VAL A 96 9.82 2.68 -15.24
N PHE A 97 9.77 1.38 -14.90
CA PHE A 97 10.05 0.90 -13.55
C PHE A 97 11.44 1.31 -13.08
N ARG A 98 12.47 1.12 -13.91
CA ARG A 98 13.84 1.55 -13.61
C ARG A 98 13.90 3.04 -13.29
N SER A 99 13.24 3.88 -14.10
CA SER A 99 13.23 5.34 -13.92
C SER A 99 12.53 5.77 -12.63
N GLU A 100 11.36 5.20 -12.35
CA GLU A 100 10.59 5.47 -11.12
C GLU A 100 11.36 4.98 -9.88
N TYR A 101 11.96 3.81 -9.94
CA TYR A 101 12.71 3.23 -8.83
C TYR A 101 13.95 4.07 -8.51
N GLN A 102 14.72 4.48 -9.54
CA GLN A 102 15.84 5.39 -9.37
C GLN A 102 15.42 6.76 -8.81
N TYR A 103 14.21 7.22 -9.12
CA TYR A 103 13.66 8.44 -8.52
C TYR A 103 13.36 8.25 -7.04
N ASN A 104 12.71 7.14 -6.65
CA ASN A 104 12.42 6.83 -5.25
C ASN A 104 13.69 6.63 -4.42
N ILE A 105 14.68 5.92 -4.96
CA ILE A 105 16.01 5.86 -4.33
C ILE A 105 16.58 7.25 -4.15
N ARG A 106 16.64 8.08 -5.21
CA ARG A 106 17.24 9.43 -5.10
C ARG A 106 16.52 10.30 -4.07
N LYS A 107 15.19 10.26 -4.06
CA LYS A 107 14.36 10.98 -3.09
C LYS A 107 14.69 10.57 -1.65
N ASN A 108 14.89 9.28 -1.41
CA ASN A 108 15.18 8.75 -0.08
C ASN A 108 16.70 8.62 0.21
N SER A 109 17.56 8.90 -0.78
CA SER A 109 19.00 8.61 -0.71
C SER A 109 19.74 9.45 0.32
N SER A 110 19.35 10.70 0.51
CA SER A 110 19.97 11.59 1.49
C SER A 110 19.75 11.06 2.90
N GLU A 111 18.51 10.69 3.22
CA GLU A 111 18.13 10.16 4.53
C GLU A 111 18.74 8.76 4.76
N SER A 112 18.65 7.88 3.75
CA SER A 112 19.25 6.55 3.81
C SER A 112 20.75 6.57 4.03
N LYS A 113 21.49 7.45 3.33
CA LYS A 113 22.95 7.58 3.52
C LYS A 113 23.31 8.11 4.90
N ILE A 114 22.54 9.05 5.43
CA ILE A 114 22.75 9.59 6.78
C ILE A 114 22.55 8.48 7.81
N ILE A 115 21.41 7.78 7.77
CA ILE A 115 21.07 6.74 8.73
C ILE A 115 22.03 5.54 8.63
N GLN A 116 22.43 5.14 7.43
CA GLN A 116 23.44 4.10 7.22
C GLN A 116 24.81 4.52 7.80
N GLY A 117 25.22 5.77 7.57
CA GLY A 117 26.44 6.32 8.17
C GLY A 117 26.38 6.33 9.70
N GLU A 118 25.27 6.78 10.28
CA GLU A 118 25.03 6.77 11.73
C GLU A 118 25.04 5.35 12.30
N PHE A 119 24.44 4.38 11.59
CA PHE A 119 24.44 2.98 11.97
C PHE A 119 25.85 2.39 11.98
N ASN A 120 26.64 2.63 10.94
CA ASN A 120 28.02 2.16 10.84
C ASN A 120 28.90 2.76 11.96
N LEU A 121 28.75 4.07 12.23
CA LEU A 121 29.42 4.72 13.35
C LEU A 121 28.99 4.13 14.70
N ALA A 122 27.70 3.91 14.93
CA ALA A 122 27.21 3.33 16.18
C ALA A 122 27.67 1.88 16.38
N LYS A 123 27.74 1.10 15.30
CA LYS A 123 28.28 -0.25 15.29
C LYS A 123 29.77 -0.25 15.63
N LYS A 124 30.54 0.66 15.03
CA LYS A 124 31.97 0.85 15.29
C LYS A 124 32.22 1.30 16.72
N ASP A 125 31.46 2.28 17.23
CA ASP A 125 31.47 2.73 18.62
C ASP A 125 31.29 1.55 19.58
N LEU A 126 30.25 0.72 19.37
CA LEU A 126 29.96 -0.44 20.21
C LEU A 126 31.07 -1.49 20.14
N TYR A 127 31.60 -1.75 18.96
CA TYR A 127 32.70 -2.69 18.76
C TYR A 127 33.99 -2.23 19.44
N ASN A 128 34.36 -0.96 19.26
CA ASN A 128 35.54 -0.35 19.88
C ASN A 128 35.41 -0.39 21.40
N PHE A 129 34.26 -0.01 21.96
CA PHE A 129 33.99 -0.10 23.40
C PHE A 129 34.15 -1.52 23.93
N LYS A 130 33.59 -2.52 23.24
CA LYS A 130 33.74 -3.93 23.64
C LYS A 130 35.20 -4.38 23.59
N THR A 131 35.94 -3.97 22.58
CA THR A 131 37.35 -4.35 22.38
C THR A 131 38.25 -3.69 23.42
N GLU A 132 38.17 -2.36 23.58
CA GLU A 132 38.91 -1.58 24.59
C GLU A 132 38.68 -2.08 26.02
N HIS A 133 37.48 -2.63 26.28
CA HIS A 133 37.09 -3.10 27.59
C HIS A 133 37.10 -4.63 27.76
N ASN A 134 37.55 -5.38 26.75
CA ASN A 134 37.61 -6.85 26.75
C ASN A 134 36.25 -7.51 27.09
N LEU A 135 35.16 -6.95 26.56
CA LEU A 135 33.79 -7.42 26.78
C LEU A 135 33.34 -8.32 25.63
N ILE A 136 33.29 -9.63 25.87
CA ILE A 136 32.77 -10.63 24.89
C ILE A 136 31.29 -10.95 25.08
N ARG A 137 30.67 -10.51 26.18
CA ARG A 137 29.26 -10.75 26.50
C ARG A 137 28.34 -9.68 25.89
N GLN A 138 27.04 -9.95 25.93
CA GLN A 138 25.99 -8.94 25.69
C GLN A 138 25.80 -8.06 26.93
N GLU A 139 25.15 -6.91 26.71
CA GLU A 139 24.72 -5.97 27.74
C GLU A 139 23.67 -6.62 28.66
N GLN A 140 23.76 -6.36 29.96
CA GLN A 140 22.97 -7.02 31.01
C GLN A 140 22.13 -6.04 31.85
N SER A 141 21.70 -4.91 31.28
CA SER A 141 20.74 -4.04 31.97
C SER A 141 19.35 -4.66 32.03
N SER A 142 18.53 -4.14 32.96
CA SER A 142 17.13 -4.51 33.02
C SER A 142 16.40 -4.14 31.73
N THR A 143 15.68 -5.12 31.17
CA THR A 143 14.74 -4.90 30.06
C THR A 143 13.51 -4.09 30.47
N LYS A 144 13.27 -3.89 31.77
CA LYS A 144 12.10 -3.18 32.33
C LYS A 144 12.54 -2.15 33.38
N PRO A 145 13.29 -1.09 33.01
CA PRO A 145 13.85 -0.14 33.96
C PRO A 145 12.78 0.60 34.79
N LEU A 146 11.59 0.83 34.24
CA LEU A 146 10.46 1.42 34.95
C LEU A 146 9.99 0.54 36.12
N LEU A 147 9.95 -0.78 35.93
CA LEU A 147 9.56 -1.72 36.98
C LEU A 147 10.59 -1.74 38.13
N ASN A 148 11.88 -1.68 37.80
CA ASN A 148 12.93 -1.59 38.81
C ASN A 148 12.84 -0.30 39.63
N TRP A 149 12.58 0.84 39.00
CA TRP A 149 12.38 2.10 39.72
C TRP A 149 11.12 2.09 40.59
N ALA A 150 10.03 1.48 40.11
CA ALA A 150 8.83 1.30 40.92
C ALA A 150 9.09 0.44 42.17
N LEU A 151 9.89 -0.63 42.03
CA LEU A 151 10.28 -1.49 43.15
C LEU A 151 11.15 -0.74 44.18
N VAL A 152 12.11 0.06 43.73
CA VAL A 152 12.92 0.93 44.60
C VAL A 152 12.03 1.90 45.39
N ILE A 153 11.06 2.54 44.75
CA ILE A 153 10.11 3.44 45.41
C ILE A 153 9.25 2.68 46.43
N ALA A 154 8.79 1.48 46.09
CA ALA A 154 8.02 0.64 47.01
C ALA A 154 8.83 0.23 48.25
N ILE A 155 10.11 -0.11 48.07
CA ILE A 155 11.04 -0.40 49.17
C ILE A 155 11.20 0.82 50.09
N VAL A 156 11.47 1.99 49.52
CA VAL A 156 11.61 3.27 50.24
C VAL A 156 10.35 3.58 51.05
N PHE A 157 9.17 3.35 50.47
CA PHE A 157 7.90 3.60 51.13
C PHE A 157 7.63 2.60 52.27
N ALA A 158 7.87 1.30 52.04
CA ALA A 158 7.72 0.26 53.05
C ALA A 158 8.66 0.49 54.23
N GLU A 159 9.93 0.82 53.96
CA GLU A 159 10.91 1.15 54.99
C GLU A 159 10.50 2.40 55.79
N SER A 160 10.02 3.45 55.11
CA SER A 160 9.55 4.68 55.76
C SER A 160 8.40 4.42 56.73
N ILE A 161 7.40 3.61 56.34
CA ILE A 161 6.26 3.25 57.20
C ILE A 161 6.74 2.48 58.43
N LEU A 162 7.58 1.46 58.22
CA LEU A 162 8.07 0.62 59.30
C LEU A 162 8.91 1.44 60.28
N ASN A 163 9.89 2.20 59.79
CA ASN A 163 10.71 3.07 60.61
C ASN A 163 9.85 4.09 61.38
N ALA A 164 8.88 4.73 60.72
CA ALA A 164 8.01 5.70 61.38
C ALA A 164 7.21 5.08 62.53
N SER A 165 6.75 3.84 62.37
CA SER A 165 6.03 3.12 63.43
C SER A 165 6.91 2.81 64.66
N PHE A 166 8.20 2.52 64.46
CA PHE A 166 9.15 2.26 65.55
C PHE A 166 9.50 3.55 66.32
N PHE A 167 9.68 4.67 65.63
CA PHE A 167 9.99 5.95 66.26
C PHE A 167 8.78 6.64 66.88
N ALA A 168 7.57 6.43 66.35
CA ALA A 168 6.35 7.02 66.89
C ALA A 168 6.06 6.61 68.35
N LYS A 169 6.49 5.40 68.75
CA LYS A 169 6.33 4.91 70.13
C LYS A 169 7.32 5.52 71.14
N GLY A 170 8.35 6.21 70.69
CA GLY A 170 9.40 6.80 71.54
C GLY A 170 9.54 8.31 71.41
N SER A 171 8.67 8.99 70.66
CA SER A 171 8.73 10.43 70.44
C SER A 171 7.56 11.15 71.11
N ASP A 172 7.84 12.26 71.80
CA ASP A 172 6.81 13.15 72.38
C ASP A 172 5.91 13.80 71.31
N LEU A 173 6.40 13.91 70.08
CA LEU A 173 5.64 14.34 68.89
C LEU A 173 4.84 13.20 68.23
N GLY A 174 4.86 12.01 68.82
CA GLY A 174 4.17 10.81 68.34
C GLY A 174 4.52 10.47 66.89
N LEU A 175 3.49 10.26 66.07
CA LEU A 175 3.65 9.86 64.68
C LEU A 175 4.41 10.90 63.83
N LEU A 176 4.25 12.20 64.13
CA LEU A 176 4.90 13.27 63.35
C LEU A 176 6.42 13.25 63.52
N GLY A 177 6.91 13.09 64.75
CA GLY A 177 8.34 12.94 65.04
C GLY A 177 8.92 11.68 64.42
N GLY A 178 8.16 10.58 64.46
CA GLY A 178 8.57 9.30 63.87
C GLY A 178 8.72 9.35 62.35
N VAL A 179 7.83 10.04 61.64
CA VAL A 179 7.92 10.20 60.18
C VAL A 179 9.17 10.98 59.76
N ILE A 180 9.50 12.08 60.46
CA ILE A 180 10.68 12.89 60.14
C ILE A 180 11.96 12.07 60.30
N GLN A 181 12.08 11.32 61.41
CA GLN A 181 13.24 10.47 61.68
C GLN A 181 13.36 9.32 60.66
N ALA A 182 12.24 8.66 60.34
CA ALA A 182 12.18 7.61 59.34
C ALA A 182 12.64 8.08 57.96
N PHE A 183 12.20 9.27 57.54
CA PHE A 183 12.59 9.84 56.25
C PHE A 183 14.10 10.07 56.13
N VAL A 184 14.74 10.59 57.18
CA VAL A 184 16.21 10.81 57.19
C VAL A 184 16.95 9.48 57.04
N ILE A 185 16.54 8.44 57.77
CA ILE A 185 17.17 7.11 57.71
C ILE A 185 17.05 6.51 56.30
N VAL A 186 15.85 6.57 55.72
CA VAL A 186 15.59 6.05 54.37
C VAL A 186 16.43 6.79 53.31
N MET A 187 16.55 8.12 53.43
CA MET A 187 17.40 8.90 52.51
C MET A 187 18.88 8.53 52.62
N ILE A 188 19.39 8.31 53.84
CA ILE A 188 20.75 7.82 54.06
C ILE A 188 20.92 6.43 53.43
N ASN A 189 19.96 5.53 53.62
CA ASN A 189 20.00 4.18 53.05
C ASN A 189 20.03 4.20 51.51
N VAL A 190 19.17 4.98 50.86
CA VAL A 190 19.18 5.13 49.40
C VAL A 190 20.49 5.74 48.91
N LEU A 191 20.99 6.79 49.56
CA LEU A 191 22.24 7.45 49.18
C LEU A 191 23.43 6.48 49.28
N VAL A 192 23.58 5.80 50.42
CA VAL A 192 24.68 4.87 50.65
C VAL A 192 24.56 3.64 49.74
N ALA A 193 23.36 3.12 49.51
CA ALA A 193 23.15 1.99 48.59
C ALA A 193 23.56 2.36 47.17
N ASN A 194 23.23 3.57 46.70
CA ASN A 194 23.68 4.07 45.41
C ASN A 194 25.21 4.16 45.32
N LEU A 195 25.86 4.73 46.34
CA LEU A 195 27.33 4.79 46.41
C LEU A 195 27.99 3.41 46.40
N VAL A 196 27.45 2.45 47.16
CA VAL A 196 27.90 1.06 47.18
C VAL A 196 27.78 0.45 45.78
N VAL A 197 26.65 0.62 45.09
CA VAL A 197 26.46 0.13 43.71
C VAL A 197 27.46 0.77 42.74
N LEU A 198 27.73 2.08 42.87
CA LEU A 198 28.73 2.76 42.04
C LEU A 198 30.14 2.21 42.26
N LEU A 199 30.52 1.91 43.50
CA LEU A 199 31.82 1.30 43.82
C LEU A 199 31.94 -0.13 43.29
N ILE A 200 30.87 -0.94 43.44
CA ILE A 200 30.79 -2.28 42.87
C ILE A 200 30.95 -2.23 41.34
N ARG A 201 30.28 -1.30 40.66
CA ARG A 201 30.42 -1.12 39.21
C ARG A 201 31.83 -0.67 38.82
N ARG A 202 32.43 0.28 39.54
CA ARG A 202 33.82 0.72 39.27
C ARG A 202 34.82 -0.41 39.40
N ARG A 203 34.65 -1.33 40.35
CA ARG A 203 35.49 -2.53 40.49
C ARG A 203 35.51 -3.39 39.22
N ASN A 204 34.42 -3.42 38.44
CA ASN A 204 34.28 -4.26 37.25
C ASN A 204 35.00 -3.72 36.00
N ILE A 205 35.60 -2.53 36.06
CA ILE A 205 36.40 -2.00 34.95
C ILE A 205 37.61 -2.92 34.72
N SER A 206 37.71 -3.46 33.51
CA SER A 206 38.68 -4.50 33.17
C SER A 206 40.11 -3.98 33.20
N SER A 207 40.32 -2.74 32.76
CA SER A 207 41.61 -2.03 32.72
C SER A 207 42.18 -1.65 34.09
N LEU A 208 41.44 -1.81 35.18
CA LEU A 208 41.96 -1.54 36.53
C LEU A 208 42.97 -2.61 36.97
N SER A 209 44.08 -2.14 37.57
CA SER A 209 45.04 -3.01 38.24
C SER A 209 44.41 -3.73 39.45
N SER A 210 44.95 -4.89 39.82
CA SER A 210 44.47 -5.69 40.95
C SER A 210 44.48 -4.91 42.27
N VAL A 211 45.44 -3.99 42.46
CA VAL A 211 45.50 -3.09 43.63
C VAL A 211 44.29 -2.17 43.68
N LYS A 212 43.92 -1.53 42.56
CA LYS A 212 42.74 -0.65 42.51
C LYS A 212 41.45 -1.43 42.72
N LYS A 213 41.32 -2.64 42.14
CA LYS A 213 40.16 -3.53 42.37
C LYS A 213 40.02 -3.90 43.84
N THR A 214 41.14 -4.20 44.50
CA THR A 214 41.18 -4.49 45.95
C THR A 214 40.79 -3.24 46.75
N GLY A 215 41.29 -2.07 46.38
CA GLY A 215 40.92 -0.79 46.99
C GLY A 215 39.41 -0.52 46.93
N TYR A 216 38.78 -0.67 45.76
CA TYR A 216 37.32 -0.55 45.63
C TYR A 216 36.57 -1.59 46.47
N THR A 217 37.08 -2.82 46.56
CA THR A 217 36.49 -3.88 47.40
C THR A 217 36.55 -3.50 48.88
N PHE A 218 37.69 -2.99 49.34
CA PHE A 218 37.87 -2.53 50.71
C PHE A 218 36.97 -1.34 51.05
N ILE A 219 36.92 -0.31 50.18
CA ILE A 219 36.05 0.86 50.37
C ILE A 219 34.58 0.43 50.40
N THR A 220 34.17 -0.47 49.50
CA THR A 220 32.80 -1.02 49.51
C THR A 220 32.50 -1.74 50.82
N GLY A 221 33.40 -2.60 51.30
CA GLY A 221 33.25 -3.29 52.58
C GLY A 221 33.20 -2.33 53.77
N ALA A 222 34.03 -1.30 53.78
CA ALA A 222 34.04 -0.26 54.80
C ALA A 222 32.75 0.56 54.82
N MET A 223 32.16 0.88 53.65
CA MET A 223 30.86 1.54 53.57
C MET A 223 29.74 0.63 54.11
N VAL A 224 29.70 -0.64 53.70
CA VAL A 224 28.70 -1.60 54.22
C VAL A 224 28.83 -1.77 55.73
N PHE A 225 30.06 -1.88 56.25
CA PHE A 225 30.29 -1.94 57.69
C PHE A 225 29.85 -0.66 58.41
N THR A 226 30.12 0.51 57.83
CA THR A 226 29.64 1.79 58.35
C THR A 226 28.12 1.86 58.39
N THR A 227 27.41 1.34 57.38
CA THR A 227 25.94 1.23 57.37
C THR A 227 25.43 0.31 58.49
N ILE A 228 26.11 -0.80 58.75
CA ILE A 228 25.78 -1.68 59.89
C ILE A 228 25.91 -0.91 61.21
N CYS A 229 27.06 -0.24 61.43
CA CYS A 229 27.27 0.61 62.60
C CYS A 229 26.21 1.71 62.72
N PHE A 230 25.86 2.36 61.61
CA PHE A 230 24.83 3.39 61.56
C PHE A 230 23.46 2.85 62.00
N HIS A 231 23.04 1.68 61.52
CA HIS A 231 21.78 1.09 61.95
C HIS A 231 21.80 0.74 63.45
N PHE A 232 22.89 0.21 63.99
CA PHE A 232 23.01 -0.01 65.43
C PHE A 232 22.97 1.29 66.24
N LEU A 233 23.61 2.36 65.76
CA LEU A 233 23.49 3.69 66.38
C LEU A 233 22.05 4.20 66.36
N VAL A 234 21.31 3.97 65.26
CA VAL A 234 19.89 4.30 65.15
C VAL A 234 19.04 3.49 66.13
N GLY A 235 19.36 2.21 66.37
CA GLY A 235 18.74 1.39 67.42
C GLY A 235 18.99 1.94 68.82
N HIS A 236 20.24 2.29 69.14
CA HIS A 236 20.60 2.94 70.41
C HIS A 236 19.88 4.27 70.61
N TYR A 237 19.70 5.04 69.53
CA TYR A 237 18.94 6.28 69.54
C TYR A 237 17.46 6.05 69.86
N ARG A 238 16.85 5.03 69.26
CA ARG A 238 15.47 4.65 69.55
C ARG A 238 15.27 4.19 71.01
N ASP A 239 16.22 3.43 71.55
CA ASP A 239 16.17 3.01 72.96
C ASP A 239 16.35 4.21 73.91
N ALA A 240 17.26 5.12 73.58
CA ALA A 240 17.50 6.34 74.37
C ALA A 240 16.29 7.28 74.36
N LEU A 241 15.61 7.44 73.22
CA LEU A 241 14.38 8.25 73.09
C LEU A 241 13.28 7.85 74.08
N ARG A 242 13.22 6.57 74.47
CA ARG A 242 12.24 6.07 75.45
C ARG A 242 12.62 6.35 76.91
N ILE A 243 13.91 6.54 77.18
CA ILE A 243 14.43 6.77 78.52
C ILE A 243 14.46 8.26 78.81
N ASP A 244 15.05 9.04 77.91
CA ASP A 244 15.20 10.49 77.99
C ASP A 244 15.24 11.07 76.57
N PHE A 245 14.15 11.72 76.18
CA PHE A 245 13.99 12.32 74.86
C PHE A 245 14.99 13.45 74.61
N ASP A 246 15.23 14.32 75.60
CA ASP A 246 16.06 15.53 75.45
C ASP A 246 17.54 15.18 75.27
N ASN A 247 18.01 14.11 75.93
CA ASN A 247 19.39 13.65 75.86
C ASN A 247 19.59 12.42 74.95
N ALA A 248 18.57 12.02 74.17
CA ALA A 248 18.57 10.78 73.40
C ALA A 248 19.78 10.62 72.47
N TYR A 249 20.19 11.71 71.79
CA TYR A 249 21.37 11.72 70.93
C TYR A 249 22.69 11.48 71.68
N ALA A 250 22.84 12.08 72.87
CA ALA A 250 24.06 11.91 73.66
C ALA A 250 24.14 10.49 74.21
N PHE A 251 23.03 9.97 74.76
CA PHE A 251 22.96 8.61 75.25
C PHE A 251 23.14 7.57 74.15
N SER A 252 22.61 7.80 72.95
CA SER A 252 22.78 6.85 71.85
C SER A 252 24.25 6.68 71.46
N VAL A 253 25.01 7.77 71.42
CA VAL A 253 26.45 7.72 71.10
C VAL A 253 27.24 7.06 72.22
N LEU A 254 26.93 7.38 73.49
CA LEU A 254 27.60 6.78 74.65
C LEU A 254 27.36 5.27 74.74
N ASN A 255 26.12 4.83 74.56
CA ASN A 255 25.74 3.42 74.60
C ASN A 255 26.30 2.66 73.40
N PHE A 256 26.26 3.26 72.20
CA PHE A 256 26.89 2.67 71.02
C PHE A 256 28.40 2.52 71.19
N SER A 257 29.09 3.50 71.78
CA SER A 257 30.53 3.41 72.04
C SER A 257 30.89 2.31 73.06
N SER A 258 30.06 2.16 74.10
CA SER A 258 30.30 1.21 75.19
C SER A 258 29.95 -0.23 74.80
N SER A 259 28.85 -0.42 74.07
CA SER A 259 28.36 -1.72 73.63
C SER A 259 27.65 -1.62 72.26
N PRO A 260 28.41 -1.56 71.15
CA PRO A 260 27.88 -1.23 69.82
C PRO A 260 26.71 -2.12 69.35
N PHE A 261 26.76 -3.41 69.69
CA PHE A 261 25.80 -4.41 69.21
C PHE A 261 24.75 -4.83 70.25
N ALA A 262 24.82 -4.29 71.47
CA ALA A 262 23.86 -4.58 72.53
C ALA A 262 22.78 -3.50 72.57
N LEU A 263 21.54 -3.87 72.27
CA LEU A 263 20.36 -3.00 72.36
C LEU A 263 19.49 -3.46 73.52
N ILE A 264 18.72 -2.54 74.09
CA ILE A 264 17.93 -2.77 75.31
C ILE A 264 16.65 -3.52 74.97
N ASP A 265 16.00 -3.17 73.86
CA ASP A 265 14.69 -3.72 73.49
C ASP A 265 14.71 -4.52 72.17
N PHE A 266 13.86 -5.55 72.12
CA PHE A 266 13.76 -6.45 70.98
C PHE A 266 13.27 -5.73 69.71
N GLU A 267 12.34 -4.79 69.83
CA GLU A 267 11.88 -4.00 68.67
C GLU A 267 13.04 -3.17 68.06
N SER A 268 14.10 -2.86 68.83
CA SER A 268 15.29 -2.14 68.37
C SER A 268 16.13 -3.01 67.45
N TYR A 269 16.26 -4.29 67.80
CA TYR A 269 16.89 -5.30 66.94
C TYR A 269 16.11 -5.50 65.64
N ILE A 270 14.77 -5.50 65.69
CA ILE A 270 13.94 -5.59 64.47
C ILE A 270 14.17 -4.37 63.57
N LEU A 271 14.23 -3.15 64.13
CA LEU A 271 14.49 -1.92 63.38
C LEU A 271 15.84 -2.00 62.64
N VAL A 272 16.90 -2.43 63.33
CA VAL A 272 18.22 -2.66 62.72
C VAL A 272 18.15 -3.68 61.59
N PHE A 273 17.53 -4.83 61.84
CA PHE A 273 17.41 -5.90 60.85
C PHE A 273 16.65 -5.46 59.60
N MET A 274 15.49 -4.80 59.77
CA MET A 274 14.69 -4.33 58.65
C MET A 274 15.42 -3.25 57.85
N GLY A 275 16.11 -2.32 58.52
CA GLY A 275 16.94 -1.32 57.85
C GLY A 275 18.04 -1.95 56.99
N LEU A 276 18.75 -2.95 57.52
CA LEU A 276 19.77 -3.69 56.77
C LEU A 276 19.18 -4.52 55.63
N LEU A 277 17.99 -5.10 55.82
CA LEU A 277 17.28 -5.85 54.78
C LEU A 277 16.90 -4.93 53.61
N PHE A 278 16.27 -3.79 53.87
CA PHE A 278 15.91 -2.84 52.83
C PHE A 278 17.13 -2.24 52.14
N PHE A 279 18.20 -1.97 52.89
CA PHE A 279 19.48 -1.56 52.31
C PHE A 279 20.04 -2.61 51.33
N ALA A 280 20.00 -3.90 51.69
CA ALA A 280 20.42 -4.99 50.81
C ALA A 280 19.54 -5.10 49.55
N LEU A 281 18.21 -4.98 49.70
CA LEU A 281 17.27 -4.97 48.57
C LEU A 281 17.52 -3.79 47.63
N LEU A 282 17.76 -2.58 48.18
CA LEU A 282 18.11 -1.39 47.39
C LEU A 282 19.37 -1.62 46.57
N ILE A 283 20.43 -2.22 47.14
CA ILE A 283 21.66 -2.54 46.40
C ILE A 283 21.36 -3.50 45.24
N ILE A 284 20.61 -4.57 45.50
CA ILE A 284 20.26 -5.58 44.48
C ILE A 284 19.48 -4.93 43.32
N ASP A 285 18.46 -4.13 43.62
CA ASP A 285 17.60 -3.57 42.60
C ASP A 285 18.27 -2.41 41.84
N LEU A 286 19.00 -1.53 42.52
CA LEU A 286 19.78 -0.46 41.87
C LEU A 286 20.90 -1.03 40.98
N TYR A 287 21.49 -2.16 41.37
CA TYR A 287 22.51 -2.85 40.57
C TYR A 287 21.94 -3.36 39.24
N LYS A 288 20.72 -3.91 39.23
CA LYS A 288 20.05 -4.45 38.03
C LYS A 288 19.64 -3.39 37.00
N ILE A 289 19.49 -2.12 37.37
CA ILE A 289 18.97 -1.07 36.47
C ILE A 289 19.91 -0.82 35.27
N LYS A 290 21.22 -0.86 35.47
CA LYS A 290 22.24 -0.66 34.43
C LYS A 290 23.24 -1.79 34.47
N ASP A 291 23.95 -1.98 33.36
CA ASP A 291 24.99 -2.98 33.22
C ASP A 291 26.04 -2.88 34.36
N PRO A 292 26.57 -4.02 34.82
CA PRO A 292 27.69 -4.07 35.77
C PRO A 292 28.92 -3.27 35.35
N TYR A 293 29.14 -3.13 34.05
CA TYR A 293 30.23 -2.40 33.44
C TYR A 293 29.80 -0.95 33.15
N PRO A 294 30.47 0.06 33.75
CA PRO A 294 30.13 1.47 33.54
C PRO A 294 30.14 1.85 32.04
N GLY A 295 29.07 2.52 31.58
CA GLY A 295 28.96 3.02 30.21
C GLY A 295 28.39 2.04 29.18
N TYR A 296 28.37 0.72 29.46
CA TYR A 296 27.96 -0.28 28.46
C TYR A 296 26.46 -0.17 28.09
N SER A 297 25.60 0.16 29.06
CA SER A 297 24.18 0.38 28.80
C SER A 297 23.92 1.56 27.87
N GLU A 298 24.67 2.66 28.00
CA GLU A 298 24.38 3.88 27.22
C GLU A 298 24.80 3.72 25.75
N ILE A 299 25.97 3.13 25.52
CA ILE A 299 26.44 2.86 24.15
C ILE A 299 25.58 1.79 23.45
N SER A 300 25.13 0.78 24.19
CA SER A 300 24.22 -0.25 23.66
C SER A 300 22.85 0.35 23.32
N LYS A 301 22.29 1.22 24.17
CA LYS A 301 21.04 1.92 23.88
C LYS A 301 21.15 2.82 22.65
N LYS A 302 22.26 3.56 22.50
CA LYS A 302 22.53 4.37 21.31
C LYS A 302 22.54 3.49 20.05
N TYR A 303 23.26 2.37 20.10
CA TYR A 303 23.32 1.41 18.99
C TYR A 303 21.94 0.85 18.63
N TYR A 304 21.19 0.32 19.59
CA TYR A 304 19.88 -0.29 19.31
C TYR A 304 18.87 0.74 18.80
N LYS A 305 18.88 1.97 19.31
CA LYS A 305 18.02 3.05 18.80
C LYS A 305 18.29 3.31 17.31
N ILE A 306 19.56 3.49 16.93
CA ILE A 306 19.95 3.76 15.54
C ILE A 306 19.70 2.53 14.65
N LYS A 307 19.93 1.32 15.18
CA LYS A 307 19.61 0.08 14.49
C LYS A 307 18.11 -0.02 14.20
N ASP A 308 17.24 0.29 15.17
CA ASP A 308 15.79 0.25 14.98
C ASP A 308 15.34 1.29 13.93
N GLU A 309 15.95 2.48 13.91
CA GLU A 309 15.72 3.51 12.88
C GLU A 309 16.18 3.02 11.48
N PHE A 310 17.37 2.42 11.38
CA PHE A 310 17.90 1.83 10.15
C PHE A 310 17.05 0.67 9.63
N ASP A 311 16.66 -0.26 10.50
CA ASP A 311 15.81 -1.40 10.14
C ASP A 311 14.43 -0.92 9.69
N SER A 312 13.86 0.09 10.35
CA SER A 312 12.57 0.69 9.96
C SER A 312 12.63 1.32 8.58
N LEU A 313 13.71 2.06 8.27
CA LEU A 313 13.90 2.64 6.94
C LEU A 313 14.02 1.55 5.87
N ASN A 314 14.80 0.49 6.13
CA ASN A 314 14.95 -0.61 5.19
C ASN A 314 13.62 -1.33 4.94
N MET A 315 12.77 -1.50 5.96
CA MET A 315 11.42 -2.05 5.77
C MET A 315 10.57 -1.17 4.85
N ILE A 316 10.58 0.16 5.05
CA ILE A 316 9.84 1.10 4.19
C ILE A 316 10.33 1.01 2.74
N LEU A 317 11.64 1.00 2.51
CA LEU A 317 12.22 0.92 1.17
C LEU A 317 11.88 -0.42 0.47
N LEU A 318 11.87 -1.53 1.23
CA LEU A 318 11.48 -2.84 0.71
C LEU A 318 9.98 -2.91 0.37
N ASP A 319 9.12 -2.31 1.19
CA ASP A 319 7.68 -2.24 0.93
C ASP A 319 7.38 -1.37 -0.30
N ASP A 320 8.05 -0.23 -0.44
CA ASP A 320 7.96 0.64 -1.62
C ASP A 320 8.38 -0.10 -2.90
N GLU A 321 9.51 -0.83 -2.87
CA GLU A 321 9.98 -1.66 -3.98
C GLU A 321 8.94 -2.70 -4.39
N ASN A 322 8.42 -3.45 -3.41
CA ASN A 322 7.42 -4.48 -3.66
C ASN A 322 6.11 -3.90 -4.22
N ALA A 323 5.68 -2.74 -3.71
CA ALA A 323 4.49 -2.05 -4.20
C ALA A 323 4.66 -1.63 -5.67
N MET A 324 5.81 -1.03 -6.02
CA MET A 324 6.12 -0.64 -7.39
C MET A 324 6.15 -1.84 -8.34
N LEU A 325 6.80 -2.94 -7.95
CA LEU A 325 6.85 -4.16 -8.76
C LEU A 325 5.45 -4.76 -8.95
N SER A 326 4.64 -4.77 -7.89
CA SER A 326 3.24 -5.19 -7.94
C SER A 326 2.45 -4.33 -8.93
N ASP A 327 2.60 -3.01 -8.90
CA ASP A 327 1.85 -2.10 -9.76
C ASP A 327 2.23 -2.23 -11.24
N MET A 328 3.51 -2.47 -11.54
CA MET A 328 3.95 -2.77 -12.91
C MET A 328 3.37 -4.11 -13.40
N ASN A 329 3.34 -5.14 -12.55
CA ASN A 329 2.71 -6.42 -12.89
C ASN A 329 1.21 -6.27 -13.14
N LYS A 330 0.48 -5.53 -12.28
CA LYS A 330 -0.95 -5.24 -12.49
C LYS A 330 -1.19 -4.50 -13.80
N LYS A 331 -0.31 -3.57 -14.18
CA LYS A 331 -0.41 -2.85 -15.44
C LYS A 331 -0.25 -3.79 -16.65
N ILE A 332 0.68 -4.74 -16.60
CA ILE A 332 0.84 -5.78 -17.62
C ILE A 332 -0.45 -6.63 -17.72
N GLU A 333 -0.98 -7.11 -16.59
CA GLU A 333 -2.21 -7.92 -16.58
C GLU A 333 -3.42 -7.14 -17.11
N MET A 334 -3.56 -5.87 -16.76
CA MET A 334 -4.63 -5.01 -17.25
C MET A 334 -4.57 -4.84 -18.78
N ILE A 335 -3.38 -4.55 -19.33
CA ILE A 335 -3.20 -4.45 -20.79
C ILE A 335 -3.56 -5.77 -21.47
N LYS A 336 -3.18 -6.90 -20.87
CA LYS A 336 -3.48 -8.24 -21.40
C LYS A 336 -4.97 -8.53 -21.44
N LEU A 337 -5.67 -8.28 -20.34
CA LEU A 337 -7.12 -8.48 -20.25
C LEU A 337 -7.84 -7.59 -21.26
N GLU A 338 -7.54 -6.28 -21.28
CA GLU A 338 -8.16 -5.33 -22.21
C GLU A 338 -7.91 -5.68 -23.69
N ALA A 339 -6.69 -6.12 -24.03
CA ALA A 339 -6.35 -6.51 -25.39
C ALA A 339 -7.04 -7.82 -25.81
N THR A 340 -7.10 -8.81 -24.91
CA THR A 340 -7.78 -10.09 -25.17
C THR A 340 -9.28 -9.87 -25.35
N ASP A 341 -9.92 -9.09 -24.48
CA ASP A 341 -11.34 -8.73 -24.59
C ASP A 341 -11.62 -7.99 -25.91
N THR A 342 -10.72 -7.09 -26.31
CA THR A 342 -10.82 -6.36 -27.58
C THR A 342 -10.71 -7.31 -28.78
N TYR A 343 -9.78 -8.27 -28.75
CA TYR A 343 -9.65 -9.27 -29.80
C TYR A 343 -10.88 -10.18 -29.88
N GLU A 344 -11.41 -10.65 -28.74
CA GLU A 344 -12.64 -11.43 -28.71
C GLU A 344 -13.86 -10.66 -29.23
N GLU A 345 -13.91 -9.33 -29.05
CA GLU A 345 -14.95 -8.47 -29.60
C GLU A 345 -14.86 -8.34 -31.13
N ILE A 346 -13.65 -8.40 -31.69
CA ILE A 346 -13.36 -7.96 -33.06
C ILE A 346 -13.06 -9.11 -34.04
N GLN A 347 -12.59 -10.27 -33.58
CA GLN A 347 -12.15 -11.39 -34.44
C GLN A 347 -13.17 -11.77 -35.54
N ASP A 348 -14.47 -11.72 -35.23
CA ASP A 348 -15.54 -12.10 -36.15
C ASP A 348 -16.14 -10.92 -36.95
N ILE A 349 -15.55 -9.71 -36.86
CA ILE A 349 -16.14 -8.51 -37.47
C ILE A 349 -16.30 -8.63 -38.98
N HIS A 350 -15.38 -9.32 -39.66
CA HIS A 350 -15.48 -9.52 -41.10
C HIS A 350 -16.72 -10.35 -41.46
N ILE A 351 -17.07 -11.35 -40.64
CA ILE A 351 -18.25 -12.21 -40.83
C ILE A 351 -19.51 -11.37 -40.70
N VAL A 352 -19.52 -10.47 -39.71
CA VAL A 352 -20.65 -9.60 -39.41
C VAL A 352 -20.85 -8.58 -40.53
N MET A 353 -19.78 -7.98 -41.03
CA MET A 353 -19.84 -7.05 -42.16
C MET A 353 -20.36 -7.73 -43.42
N GLN A 354 -19.84 -8.91 -43.75
CA GLN A 354 -20.29 -9.67 -44.93
C GLN A 354 -21.78 -10.06 -44.82
N LYS A 355 -22.24 -10.44 -43.63
CA LYS A 355 -23.67 -10.71 -43.40
C LYS A 355 -24.54 -9.45 -43.55
N LEU A 356 -24.05 -8.29 -43.09
CA LEU A 356 -24.75 -7.01 -43.27
C LEU A 356 -24.85 -6.63 -44.75
N GLU A 357 -23.75 -6.76 -45.51
CA GLU A 357 -23.72 -6.52 -46.95
C GLU A 357 -24.72 -7.41 -47.69
N ASN A 358 -24.71 -8.72 -47.42
CA ASN A 358 -25.64 -9.66 -48.05
C ASN A 358 -27.11 -9.31 -47.76
N LYS A 359 -27.43 -8.93 -46.52
CA LYS A 359 -28.79 -8.49 -46.15
C LYS A 359 -29.19 -7.19 -46.84
N TYR A 360 -28.28 -6.23 -46.89
CA TYR A 360 -28.50 -4.93 -47.53
C TYR A 360 -28.73 -5.11 -49.04
N ASN A 361 -27.88 -5.88 -49.72
CA ASN A 361 -28.05 -6.20 -51.14
C ASN A 361 -29.36 -6.96 -51.42
N GLY A 362 -29.74 -7.90 -50.55
CA GLY A 362 -31.03 -8.58 -50.61
C GLY A 362 -32.23 -7.62 -50.47
N TYR A 363 -32.11 -6.63 -49.57
CA TYR A 363 -33.13 -5.60 -49.39
C TYR A 363 -33.23 -4.68 -50.61
N LEU A 364 -32.11 -4.23 -51.17
CA LEU A 364 -32.09 -3.42 -52.40
C LEU A 364 -32.79 -4.13 -53.57
N ASN A 365 -32.47 -5.42 -53.79
CA ASN A 365 -33.11 -6.24 -54.83
C ASN A 365 -34.63 -6.39 -54.59
N SER A 366 -35.04 -6.51 -53.31
CA SER A 366 -36.45 -6.61 -52.94
C SER A 366 -37.18 -5.28 -53.19
N MET A 367 -36.56 -4.14 -52.88
CA MET A 367 -37.11 -2.81 -53.16
C MET A 367 -37.21 -2.52 -54.66
N GLN A 368 -36.20 -2.92 -55.45
CA GLN A 368 -36.26 -2.82 -56.90
C GLN A 368 -37.43 -3.65 -57.48
N SER A 369 -37.56 -4.90 -57.02
CA SER A 369 -38.66 -5.77 -57.43
C SER A 369 -40.03 -5.20 -57.05
N LEU A 370 -40.13 -4.60 -55.85
CA LEU A 370 -41.35 -3.97 -55.36
C LEU A 370 -41.72 -2.73 -56.19
N ALA A 371 -40.77 -1.84 -56.47
CA ALA A 371 -40.98 -0.65 -57.30
C ALA A 371 -41.43 -1.03 -58.71
N VAL A 372 -40.75 -1.98 -59.34
CA VAL A 372 -41.11 -2.49 -60.68
C VAL A 372 -42.50 -3.09 -60.68
N ALA A 373 -42.84 -3.92 -59.69
CA ALA A 373 -44.16 -4.56 -59.61
C ALA A 373 -45.29 -3.56 -59.33
N ALA A 374 -45.04 -2.56 -58.48
CA ALA A 374 -45.98 -1.50 -58.15
C ALA A 374 -46.31 -0.63 -59.37
N ILE A 375 -45.30 -0.20 -60.12
CA ILE A 375 -45.49 0.60 -61.35
C ILE A 375 -46.15 -0.24 -62.45
N ARG A 376 -45.74 -1.50 -62.64
CA ARG A 376 -46.42 -2.40 -63.60
C ARG A 376 -47.90 -2.58 -63.26
N ARG A 377 -48.23 -2.77 -61.97
CA ARG A 377 -49.62 -2.88 -61.51
C ARG A 377 -50.39 -1.60 -61.81
N TYR A 378 -49.81 -0.44 -61.54
CA TYR A 378 -50.39 0.86 -61.89
C TYR A 378 -50.65 0.98 -63.40
N ARG A 379 -49.62 0.77 -64.23
CA ARG A 379 -49.69 0.90 -65.70
C ARG A 379 -50.69 -0.07 -66.33
N SER A 380 -50.71 -1.34 -65.89
CA SER A 380 -51.66 -2.36 -66.37
C SER A 380 -53.08 -1.94 -66.05
N MET A 381 -53.38 -1.60 -64.78
CA MET A 381 -54.72 -1.17 -64.38
C MET A 381 -55.17 0.11 -65.08
N ASN A 382 -54.23 1.04 -65.34
CA ASN A 382 -54.52 2.24 -66.09
C ASN A 382 -54.89 1.91 -67.55
N SER A 383 -54.09 1.06 -68.20
CA SER A 383 -54.27 0.64 -69.61
C SER A 383 -55.54 -0.16 -69.81
N ASP A 384 -55.89 -1.04 -68.87
CA ASP A 384 -57.08 -1.89 -68.94
C ASP A 384 -58.39 -1.10 -68.81
N MET A 385 -58.36 0.06 -68.17
CA MET A 385 -59.56 0.82 -67.79
C MET A 385 -59.78 2.10 -68.61
N ARG A 386 -58.80 2.53 -69.40
CA ARG A 386 -58.87 3.74 -70.22
C ARG A 386 -59.44 3.45 -71.61
N THR A 387 -59.95 4.49 -72.27
CA THR A 387 -60.51 4.40 -73.64
C THR A 387 -59.53 4.83 -74.74
N THR A 388 -58.54 5.65 -74.39
CA THR A 388 -57.43 6.05 -75.28
C THR A 388 -56.24 5.09 -75.20
N PRO A 389 -55.40 4.99 -76.24
CA PRO A 389 -54.15 4.23 -76.16
C PRO A 389 -53.29 4.69 -74.97
N SER A 390 -52.66 3.75 -74.26
CA SER A 390 -51.66 4.08 -73.24
C SER A 390 -50.44 4.77 -73.88
N PRO A 391 -49.72 5.62 -73.12
CA PRO A 391 -48.48 6.21 -73.61
C PRO A 391 -47.44 5.14 -73.94
N GLU A 392 -46.65 5.35 -74.99
CA GLU A 392 -45.64 4.40 -75.49
C GLU A 392 -44.63 3.98 -74.40
N TYR A 393 -44.23 4.91 -73.52
CA TYR A 393 -43.26 4.63 -72.46
C TYR A 393 -43.76 3.62 -71.41
N PHE A 394 -45.06 3.31 -71.37
CA PHE A 394 -45.57 2.28 -70.45
C PHE A 394 -44.93 0.91 -70.72
N GLU A 395 -44.54 0.65 -71.97
CA GLU A 395 -43.85 -0.57 -72.41
C GLU A 395 -42.34 -0.56 -72.09
N HIS A 396 -41.77 0.61 -71.76
CA HIS A 396 -40.35 0.71 -71.40
C HIS A 396 -40.08 0.15 -69.99
N GLU A 397 -38.89 -0.43 -69.82
CA GLU A 397 -38.42 -0.87 -68.51
C GLU A 397 -38.36 0.29 -67.51
N ILE A 398 -38.64 -0.03 -66.25
CA ILE A 398 -38.66 0.94 -65.16
C ILE A 398 -37.24 1.07 -64.62
N GLU A 399 -36.64 2.24 -64.75
CA GLU A 399 -35.36 2.56 -64.13
C GLU A 399 -35.55 2.88 -62.64
N PHE A 400 -35.02 2.01 -61.77
CA PHE A 400 -34.94 2.23 -60.33
C PHE A 400 -33.49 2.05 -59.88
N ASN A 401 -32.77 3.18 -59.77
CA ASN A 401 -31.34 3.22 -59.48
C ASN A 401 -31.07 4.04 -58.21
N PRO A 402 -31.45 3.54 -57.02
CA PRO A 402 -31.25 4.27 -55.78
C PRO A 402 -29.75 4.36 -55.44
N ILE A 403 -29.38 5.36 -54.64
CA ILE A 403 -28.02 5.49 -54.10
C ILE A 403 -27.73 4.28 -53.21
N ARG A 404 -26.70 3.52 -53.55
CA ARG A 404 -26.24 2.34 -52.80
C ARG A 404 -24.96 2.63 -52.03
N ILE A 405 -24.80 1.97 -50.89
CA ILE A 405 -23.56 2.00 -50.10
C ILE A 405 -22.60 0.91 -50.58
N GLU A 406 -21.32 1.27 -50.73
CA GLU A 406 -20.23 0.32 -50.99
C GLU A 406 -19.55 -0.11 -49.68
N PHE A 407 -19.29 -1.41 -49.54
CA PHE A 407 -18.66 -1.99 -48.36
C PHE A 407 -17.14 -2.11 -48.57
N GLU A 408 -16.37 -1.38 -47.77
CA GLU A 408 -14.90 -1.45 -47.77
C GLU A 408 -14.38 -2.36 -46.66
N TYR A 409 -13.52 -3.32 -47.03
CA TYR A 409 -13.03 -4.38 -46.12
C TYR A 409 -11.54 -4.30 -45.77
N ALA A 410 -10.73 -3.62 -46.59
CA ALA A 410 -9.27 -3.74 -46.56
C ALA A 410 -8.65 -3.31 -45.21
N ASP A 411 -8.97 -2.09 -44.76
CA ASP A 411 -8.44 -1.52 -43.50
C ASP A 411 -8.85 -2.33 -42.27
N ASN A 412 -10.08 -2.87 -42.25
CA ASN A 412 -10.58 -3.67 -41.13
C ASN A 412 -9.86 -5.02 -41.05
N LYS A 413 -9.61 -5.67 -42.21
CA LYS A 413 -8.90 -6.95 -42.27
C LYS A 413 -7.43 -6.81 -41.86
N GLU A 414 -6.78 -5.72 -42.26
CA GLU A 414 -5.41 -5.43 -41.85
C GLU A 414 -5.31 -5.23 -40.33
N LYS A 415 -6.16 -4.37 -39.76
CA LYS A 415 -6.15 -4.08 -38.31
C LYS A 415 -6.48 -5.29 -37.44
N THR A 416 -7.42 -6.14 -37.87
CA THR A 416 -7.74 -7.38 -37.17
C THR A 416 -6.57 -8.36 -37.18
N ALA A 417 -5.90 -8.53 -38.33
CA ALA A 417 -4.70 -9.38 -38.43
C ALA A 417 -3.51 -8.83 -37.60
N LEU A 418 -3.33 -7.51 -37.56
CA LEU A 418 -2.31 -6.89 -36.71
C LEU A 418 -2.59 -7.12 -35.22
N LEU A 419 -3.85 -7.01 -34.79
CA LEU A 419 -4.24 -7.30 -33.41
C LEU A 419 -4.06 -8.78 -33.08
N GLU A 420 -4.46 -9.69 -33.97
CA GLU A 420 -4.23 -11.13 -33.83
C GLU A 420 -2.75 -11.45 -33.60
N SER A 421 -1.87 -10.95 -34.48
CA SER A 421 -0.43 -11.12 -34.34
C SER A 421 0.11 -10.51 -33.04
N ALA A 422 -0.43 -9.37 -32.60
CA ALA A 422 -0.04 -8.76 -31.33
C ALA A 422 -0.45 -9.63 -30.13
N ILE A 423 -1.63 -10.26 -30.17
CA ILE A 423 -2.14 -11.19 -29.14
C ILE A 423 -1.31 -12.47 -29.11
N GLU A 424 -0.94 -13.04 -30.27
CA GLU A 424 -0.08 -14.22 -30.33
C GLU A 424 1.30 -13.98 -29.68
N ASN A 425 1.84 -12.78 -29.85
CA ASN A 425 3.13 -12.39 -29.28
C ASN A 425 3.02 -11.91 -27.81
N LEU A 426 1.82 -11.64 -27.31
CA LEU A 426 1.59 -11.08 -25.98
C LEU A 426 2.20 -11.92 -24.83
N PRO A 427 2.09 -13.27 -24.82
CA PRO A 427 2.74 -14.09 -23.78
C PRO A 427 4.26 -13.97 -23.77
N VAL A 428 4.89 -13.74 -24.93
CA VAL A 428 6.34 -13.52 -25.04
C VAL A 428 6.70 -12.18 -24.44
N TYR A 429 5.99 -11.11 -24.82
CA TYR A 429 6.21 -9.77 -24.26
C TYR A 429 5.97 -9.69 -22.75
N GLU A 430 4.95 -10.40 -22.26
CA GLU A 430 4.68 -10.53 -20.82
C GLU A 430 5.87 -11.16 -20.09
N ARG A 431 6.37 -12.29 -20.60
CA ARG A 431 7.50 -13.00 -20.00
C ARG A 431 8.77 -12.13 -20.01
N GLU A 432 9.11 -11.54 -21.16
CA GLU A 432 10.27 -10.66 -21.29
C GLU A 432 10.18 -9.45 -20.35
N ALA A 433 9.01 -8.83 -20.24
CA ALA A 433 8.82 -7.70 -19.33
C ALA A 433 8.97 -8.12 -17.85
N LYS A 434 8.36 -9.25 -17.44
CA LYS A 434 8.49 -9.77 -16.07
C LYS A 434 9.93 -10.17 -15.73
N ASP A 435 10.63 -10.83 -16.65
CA ASP A 435 12.04 -11.21 -16.48
C ASP A 435 12.92 -9.96 -16.37
N ASN A 436 12.69 -8.95 -17.20
CA ASN A 436 13.45 -7.71 -17.17
C ASN A 436 13.14 -6.87 -15.90
N LEU A 437 11.89 -6.85 -15.41
CA LEU A 437 11.56 -6.24 -14.12
C LEU A 437 12.38 -6.88 -12.98
N ASN A 438 12.45 -8.21 -12.95
CA ASN A 438 13.24 -8.93 -11.95
C ASN A 438 14.74 -8.65 -12.09
N LYS A 439 15.28 -8.59 -13.31
CA LYS A 439 16.67 -8.20 -13.55
C LYS A 439 16.96 -6.79 -13.07
N VAL A 440 16.08 -5.83 -13.35
CA VAL A 440 16.24 -4.45 -12.89
C VAL A 440 16.27 -4.40 -11.36
N VAL A 441 15.42 -5.16 -10.67
CA VAL A 441 15.48 -5.27 -9.20
C VAL A 441 16.84 -5.82 -8.73
N GLN A 442 17.36 -6.87 -9.36
CA GLN A 442 18.65 -7.47 -8.98
C GLN A 442 19.83 -6.54 -9.26
N GLU A 443 19.93 -5.97 -10.46
CA GLU A 443 20.99 -5.00 -10.82
C GLU A 443 21.04 -3.82 -9.85
N LEU A 444 19.87 -3.40 -9.36
CA LEU A 444 19.77 -2.27 -8.45
C LEU A 444 20.12 -2.67 -7.01
N LYS A 445 19.82 -3.90 -6.58
CA LYS A 445 20.30 -4.46 -5.29
C LYS A 445 21.82 -4.60 -5.28
N ASP A 446 22.40 -5.14 -6.35
CA ASP A 446 23.85 -5.27 -6.50
C ASP A 446 24.54 -3.89 -6.44
N SER A 447 23.92 -2.86 -7.04
CA SER A 447 24.43 -1.47 -6.97
C SER A 447 24.37 -0.86 -5.57
N ALA A 448 23.41 -1.27 -4.74
CA ALA A 448 23.31 -0.85 -3.34
C ALA A 448 24.36 -1.57 -2.47
N GLU A 449 24.60 -2.87 -2.71
CA GLU A 449 25.62 -3.64 -1.99
C GLU A 449 27.05 -3.19 -2.32
N LEU A 450 27.32 -2.80 -3.57
CA LEU A 450 28.63 -2.27 -3.97
C LEU A 450 28.99 -0.95 -3.25
N LEU A 451 28.00 -0.09 -2.97
CA LEU A 451 28.19 1.13 -2.17
C LEU A 451 28.51 0.81 -0.69
N ASP A 452 27.99 -0.29 -0.16
CA ASP A 452 28.23 -0.77 1.20
C ASP A 452 29.63 -1.39 1.33
N ASN A 453 30.13 -2.05 0.27
CA ASN A 453 31.48 -2.62 0.25
C ASN A 453 32.58 -1.56 0.09
N ASP A 454 32.40 -0.54 -0.75
CA ASP A 454 33.39 0.54 -0.94
C ASP A 454 33.61 1.39 0.35
N THR A 455 32.56 1.53 1.18
CA THR A 455 32.69 2.17 2.49
C THR A 455 33.39 1.28 3.52
N SER A 456 33.34 -0.05 3.35
CA SER A 456 34.05 -1.00 4.21
C SER A 456 35.54 -1.16 3.87
N GLU A 457 35.90 -1.06 2.59
CA GLU A 457 37.31 -1.18 2.14
C GLU A 457 38.10 0.12 2.37
N SER A 458 37.46 1.28 2.26
CA SER A 458 38.09 2.58 2.59
C SER A 458 38.32 2.79 4.10
N GLU A 459 37.73 1.97 4.97
CA GLU A 459 37.96 1.98 6.42
C GLU A 459 39.00 0.95 6.91
N ASN A 460 39.54 0.11 6.02
CA ASN A 460 40.60 -0.87 6.32
C ASN A 460 42.02 -0.38 5.94
N ILE A 461 42.18 0.90 5.64
CA ILE A 461 43.47 1.63 5.52
C ILE A 461 43.51 2.66 6.64
#